data_AF-A0A2M7EIW2-F1
#
_entry.id   AF-A0A2M7EIW2-F1
#
_cell.length_a   1.000
_cell.length_b   1.000
_cell.length_c   1.000
_cell.angle_alpha   90.00
_cell.angle_beta   90.00
_cell.angle_gamma   90.00
#
_symmetry.space_group_name_H-M   'P 1'
#
loop_
_entity.id
_entity.type
_entity.pdbx_description
1 polymer ?
#
loop_
_entity_poly.entity_id
_entity_poly.type
_entity_poly.pdbx_seq_one_letter_code
_entity_poly.pdbx_strand_id
1 'polypeptide(L)'
;MNISTNDIAAISPYLRQISMPQSVSHKGQNGRVLIIGGSSLFHGAVLWSAEAAAHIADMVHVSSTIENNDIIKSLKTMWQTGMVIPQKEISHYASEDSVILIGNGMMRVGEEGEYTKKIVHDLITQFPDKQFVFDAGAL
;
A
#
# COMPACT_ATOMS: atom_id res chain seq x y z
N MET A 1 16.87 13.87 2.30
CA MET A 1 16.61 14.50 3.61
C MET A 1 15.92 13.44 4.46
N ASN A 2 16.47 13.10 5.63
CA ASN A 2 15.82 12.14 6.52
C ASN A 2 14.83 12.90 7.41
N ILE A 3 13.54 12.65 7.24
CA ILE A 3 12.47 13.23 8.05
C ILE A 3 12.14 12.18 9.13
N SER A 4 12.19 12.57 10.40
CA SER A 4 11.79 11.70 11.52
C SER A 4 10.40 12.09 12.00
N THR A 5 9.55 11.11 12.30
CA THR A 5 8.20 11.33 12.84
C THR A 5 8.21 11.89 14.27
N ASN A 6 9.34 11.83 14.96
CA ASN A 6 9.50 12.42 16.30
C ASN A 6 9.98 13.89 16.25
N ASP A 7 10.34 14.40 15.07
CA ASP A 7 10.73 15.80 14.88
C ASP A 7 9.57 16.58 14.24
N ILE A 8 8.76 17.21 15.09
CA ILE A 8 7.60 18.00 14.67
C ILE A 8 7.98 19.12 13.70
N ALA A 9 9.16 19.73 13.89
CA ALA A 9 9.61 20.82 13.02
C ALA A 9 9.93 20.30 11.61
N ALA A 10 10.50 19.09 11.50
CA ALA A 10 10.74 18.44 10.21
C ALA A 10 9.45 18.02 9.49
N ILE A 11 8.40 17.64 10.22
CA ILE A 11 7.13 17.15 9.64
C ILE A 11 6.18 18.30 9.27
N SER A 12 6.18 19.39 10.05
CA SER A 12 5.24 20.51 9.92
C SER A 12 5.07 21.06 8.49
N PRO A 13 6.14 21.19 7.66
CA PRO A 13 6.01 21.64 6.27
C PRO A 13 5.18 20.71 5.38
N TYR A 14 5.15 19.41 5.68
CA TYR A 14 4.43 18.39 4.90
C TYR A 14 2.96 18.29 5.30
N LEU A 15 2.64 18.52 6.58
CA LEU A 15 1.24 18.57 7.03
C LEU A 15 0.44 19.64 6.30
N ARG A 16 1.09 20.78 5.99
CA ARG A 16 0.47 21.87 5.21
C ARG A 16 0.23 21.53 3.74
N GLN A 17 0.83 20.46 3.23
CA GLN A 17 0.67 20.01 1.84
C GLN A 17 -0.47 18.98 1.71
N ILE A 18 -1.08 18.54 2.81
CA ILE A 18 -2.23 17.64 2.77
C ILE A 18 -3.44 18.40 2.21
N SER A 19 -3.90 17.97 1.05
CA SER A 19 -5.07 18.52 0.39
C SER A 19 -6.35 18.00 1.03
N MET A 20 -7.25 18.91 1.39
CA MET A 20 -8.60 18.54 1.83
C MET A 20 -9.47 18.16 0.62
N PRO A 21 -10.34 17.15 0.73
CA PRO A 21 -11.30 16.82 -0.33
C PRO A 21 -12.15 18.02 -0.71
N GLN A 22 -12.33 18.25 -2.01
CA GLN A 22 -13.21 19.31 -2.50
C GLN A 22 -14.68 18.88 -2.43
N SER A 23 -15.59 19.83 -2.20
CA SER A 23 -17.04 19.54 -2.10
C SER A 23 -17.65 18.94 -3.37
N VAL A 24 -17.04 19.18 -4.53
CA VAL A 24 -17.45 18.64 -5.84
C VAL A 24 -16.67 17.39 -6.24
N SER A 25 -15.77 16.90 -5.39
CA SER A 25 -14.98 15.71 -5.68
C SER A 25 -15.83 14.44 -5.70
N HIS A 26 -15.42 13.48 -6.52
CA HIS A 26 -16.01 12.16 -6.65
C HIS A 26 -15.02 11.08 -6.22
N LYS A 27 -15.55 9.87 -6.00
CA LYS A 27 -14.76 8.70 -5.63
C LYS A 27 -13.54 8.53 -6.55
N GLY A 28 -12.38 8.41 -5.94
CA GLY A 28 -11.10 8.18 -6.60
C GLY A 28 -10.37 9.48 -6.97
N GLN A 29 -10.96 10.66 -6.77
CA GLN A 29 -10.29 11.94 -6.98
C GLN A 29 -9.48 12.38 -5.77
N ASN A 30 -9.79 11.86 -4.57
CA ASN A 30 -9.06 12.16 -3.32
C ASN A 30 -8.07 11.03 -2.96
N GLY A 31 -7.46 10.43 -3.98
CA GLY A 31 -6.42 9.42 -3.81
C GLY A 31 -6.92 7.99 -4.02
N ARG A 32 -6.07 7.22 -4.70
CA ARG A 32 -6.19 5.78 -4.88
C ARG A 32 -4.84 5.16 -4.51
N VAL A 33 -4.84 4.20 -3.60
CA VAL A 33 -3.63 3.62 -3.03
C VAL A 33 -3.62 2.13 -3.25
N LEU A 34 -2.56 1.63 -3.88
CA LEU A 34 -2.29 0.21 -3.97
C LEU A 34 -1.32 -0.18 -2.85
N ILE A 35 -1.69 -1.17 -2.04
CA ILE A 35 -0.88 -1.70 -0.95
C ILE A 35 -0.51 -3.14 -1.27
N ILE A 36 0.79 -3.42 -1.31
CA ILE A 36 1.35 -4.74 -1.59
C ILE A 36 2.19 -5.15 -0.39
N GLY A 37 1.69 -6.10 0.40
CA GLY A 37 2.31 -6.43 1.67
C GLY A 37 1.89 -7.78 2.22
N GLY A 38 2.40 -8.11 3.39
CA GLY A 38 2.15 -9.37 4.09
C GLY A 38 2.94 -10.55 3.52
N SER A 39 3.24 -11.48 4.42
CA SER A 39 3.94 -12.73 4.18
C SER A 39 3.17 -13.88 4.83
N SER A 40 3.66 -15.10 4.68
CA SER A 40 3.17 -16.24 5.48
C SER A 40 3.37 -16.06 6.99
N LEU A 41 4.26 -15.15 7.42
CA LEU A 41 4.49 -14.84 8.84
C LEU A 41 3.73 -13.58 9.30
N PHE A 42 3.64 -12.55 8.45
CA PHE A 42 3.20 -11.20 8.82
C PHE A 42 1.86 -10.81 8.17
N HIS A 43 0.81 -11.54 8.53
CA HIS A 43 -0.57 -11.33 8.06
C HIS A 43 -1.14 -9.94 8.40
N GLY A 44 -0.84 -9.42 9.60
CA GLY A 44 -1.47 -8.20 10.12
C GLY A 44 -0.92 -6.88 9.56
N ALA A 45 0.32 -6.88 9.08
CA ALA A 45 0.98 -5.67 8.61
C ALA A 45 0.24 -5.01 7.44
N VAL A 46 -0.24 -5.82 6.50
CA VAL A 46 -1.00 -5.34 5.33
C VAL A 46 -2.37 -4.77 5.73
N LEU A 47 -3.03 -5.35 6.73
CA LEU A 47 -4.31 -4.89 7.25
C LEU A 47 -4.19 -3.52 7.93
N TRP A 48 -3.17 -3.31 8.77
CA TRP A 48 -2.97 -2.03 9.44
C TRP A 48 -2.68 -0.90 8.46
N SER A 49 -1.86 -1.16 7.43
CA SER A 49 -1.62 -0.18 6.37
C SER A 49 -2.89 0.13 5.59
N ALA A 50 -3.70 -0.89 5.26
CA ALA A 50 -4.95 -0.70 4.55
C ALA A 50 -5.98 0.10 5.36
N GLU A 51 -6.10 -0.19 6.66
CA GLU A 51 -6.96 0.56 7.56
C GLU A 51 -6.52 2.03 7.64
N ALA A 52 -5.24 2.28 7.92
CA ALA A 52 -4.71 3.63 8.00
C ALA A 52 -4.92 4.43 6.70
N ALA A 53 -4.65 3.81 5.54
CA ALA A 53 -4.81 4.45 4.25
C ALA A 53 -6.26 4.85 3.96
N ALA A 54 -7.24 4.06 4.40
CA ALA A 54 -8.63 4.30 4.10
C ALA A 54 -9.28 5.42 4.93
N HIS A 55 -8.65 5.83 6.02
CA HIS A 55 -9.03 7.08 6.72
C HIS A 55 -8.59 8.34 5.95
N ILE A 56 -7.80 8.17 4.88
CA ILE A 56 -7.16 9.28 4.14
C ILE A 56 -7.55 9.28 2.66
N ALA A 57 -7.61 8.12 2.01
CA ALA A 57 -7.83 7.96 0.57
C ALA A 57 -9.22 7.40 0.24
N ASP A 58 -9.78 7.81 -0.91
CA ASP A 58 -11.08 7.32 -1.39
C ASP A 58 -11.08 5.82 -1.70
N MET A 59 -9.95 5.32 -2.22
CA MET A 59 -9.84 3.93 -2.67
C MET A 59 -8.53 3.32 -2.19
N VAL A 60 -8.64 2.12 -1.62
CA VAL A 60 -7.51 1.34 -1.15
C VAL A 60 -7.61 -0.04 -1.78
N HIS A 61 -6.67 -0.38 -2.66
CA HIS A 61 -6.51 -1.72 -3.21
C HIS A 61 -5.43 -2.45 -2.42
N VAL A 62 -5.67 -3.71 -2.09
CA VAL A 62 -4.78 -4.53 -1.26
C VAL A 62 -4.47 -5.81 -1.98
N SER A 63 -3.18 -6.13 -2.11
CA SER A 63 -2.73 -7.44 -2.57
C SER A 63 -1.69 -8.02 -1.63
N SER A 64 -1.88 -9.28 -1.25
CA SER A 64 -0.97 -10.06 -0.42
C SER A 64 -0.78 -11.47 -0.99
N THR A 65 -0.21 -12.39 -0.22
CA THR A 65 -0.20 -13.82 -0.54
C THR A 65 -1.62 -14.36 -0.74
N ILE A 66 -1.77 -15.52 -1.38
CA ILE A 66 -3.10 -16.11 -1.60
C ILE A 66 -3.80 -16.36 -0.27
N GLU A 67 -3.07 -16.91 0.70
CA GLU A 67 -3.55 -17.21 2.04
C GLU A 67 -3.99 -15.92 2.76
N ASN A 68 -3.17 -14.86 2.70
CA ASN A 68 -3.51 -13.59 3.32
C ASN A 68 -4.71 -12.94 2.65
N ASN A 69 -4.80 -12.97 1.32
CA ASN A 69 -5.96 -12.44 0.61
C ASN A 69 -7.25 -13.14 1.04
N ASP A 70 -7.21 -14.45 1.27
CA ASP A 70 -8.39 -15.20 1.72
C ASP A 70 -8.72 -14.94 3.19
N ILE A 71 -7.72 -14.79 4.05
CA ILE A 71 -7.90 -14.31 5.44
C ILE A 71 -8.56 -12.93 5.44
N ILE A 72 -8.05 -11.97 4.68
CA ILE A 72 -8.58 -10.60 4.63
C ILE A 72 -10.02 -10.62 4.08
N LYS A 73 -10.31 -11.42 3.05
CA LYS A 73 -11.68 -11.60 2.55
C LYS A 73 -12.60 -12.19 3.62
N SER A 74 -12.15 -13.15 4.43
CA SER A 74 -12.95 -13.71 5.52
C SER A 74 -13.25 -12.65 6.61
N LEU A 75 -12.28 -11.76 6.85
CA LEU A 75 -12.40 -10.64 7.77
C LEU A 75 -13.29 -9.51 7.23
N LYS A 76 -13.70 -9.53 5.95
CA LYS A 76 -14.60 -8.51 5.37
C LYS A 76 -15.93 -8.35 6.09
N THR A 77 -16.34 -9.37 6.85
CA THR A 77 -17.50 -9.32 7.75
C THR A 77 -17.33 -8.29 8.86
N MET A 78 -16.08 -8.05 9.31
CA MET A 78 -15.72 -7.08 10.35
C MET A 78 -14.96 -5.87 9.80
N TRP A 79 -14.25 -6.02 8.68
CA TRP A 79 -13.43 -4.99 8.03
C TRP A 79 -13.92 -4.73 6.61
N GLN A 80 -14.76 -3.72 6.43
CA GLN A 80 -15.42 -3.44 5.14
C GLN A 80 -14.59 -2.55 4.21
N THR A 81 -13.47 -2.08 4.73
CA THR A 81 -12.60 -1.10 4.10
C THR A 81 -11.77 -1.73 2.98
N GLY A 82 -11.34 -0.94 1.98
CA GLY A 82 -10.47 -1.38 0.88
C GLY A 82 -11.01 -2.49 -0.04
N MET A 83 -10.24 -2.90 -1.03
CA MET A 83 -10.59 -3.94 -2.01
C MET A 83 -9.44 -4.93 -2.11
N VAL A 84 -9.70 -6.20 -1.81
CA VAL A 84 -8.69 -7.26 -1.93
C VAL A 84 -8.62 -7.68 -3.39
N ILE A 85 -7.46 -7.49 -4.02
CA ILE A 85 -7.22 -7.81 -5.42
C ILE A 85 -6.27 -9.01 -5.53
N PRO A 86 -6.47 -9.92 -6.49
CA PRO A 86 -5.55 -11.03 -6.71
C PRO A 86 -4.23 -10.52 -7.31
N GLN A 87 -3.12 -11.21 -7.01
CA GLN A 87 -1.77 -10.78 -7.42
C GLN A 87 -1.62 -10.54 -8.93
N LYS A 88 -2.35 -11.29 -9.76
CA LYS A 88 -2.35 -11.12 -11.23
C LYS A 88 -2.83 -9.73 -11.68
N GLU A 89 -3.62 -9.03 -10.87
CA GLU A 89 -4.16 -7.71 -11.17
C GLU A 89 -3.27 -6.57 -10.64
N ILE A 90 -2.17 -6.88 -9.95
CA ILE A 90 -1.27 -5.86 -9.38
C ILE A 90 -0.82 -4.86 -10.45
N SER A 91 -0.44 -5.32 -11.65
CA SER A 91 -0.03 -4.41 -12.73
C SER A 91 -1.18 -3.51 -13.21
N HIS A 92 -2.42 -4.00 -13.22
CA HIS A 92 -3.58 -3.22 -13.62
C HIS A 92 -3.82 -2.09 -12.62
N TYR A 93 -3.89 -2.42 -11.32
CA TYR A 93 -4.11 -1.42 -10.27
C TYR A 93 -2.91 -0.51 -10.03
N ALA A 94 -1.68 -0.99 -10.26
CA ALA A 94 -0.50 -0.15 -10.24
C ALA A 94 -0.57 0.93 -11.33
N SER A 95 -1.17 0.64 -12.48
CA SER A 95 -1.40 1.65 -13.52
C SER A 95 -2.46 2.67 -13.10
N GLU A 96 -3.56 2.23 -12.49
CA GLU A 96 -4.70 3.06 -12.09
C GLU A 96 -4.42 3.94 -10.87
N ASP A 97 -3.76 3.39 -9.84
CA ASP A 97 -3.62 4.03 -8.54
C ASP A 97 -2.53 5.09 -8.55
N SER A 98 -2.71 6.12 -7.72
CA SER A 98 -1.80 7.26 -7.66
C SER A 98 -0.49 6.91 -6.94
N VAL A 99 -0.58 6.07 -5.91
CA VAL A 99 0.53 5.71 -5.01
C VAL A 99 0.57 4.20 -4.81
N ILE A 100 1.78 3.63 -4.79
CA ILE A 100 2.02 2.23 -4.45
C ILE A 100 2.82 2.18 -3.14
N LEU A 101 2.21 1.63 -2.09
CA LEU A 101 2.91 1.20 -0.87
C LEU A 101 3.29 -0.27 -1.02
N ILE A 102 4.58 -0.60 -0.86
CA ILE A 102 5.06 -1.98 -0.99
C ILE A 102 6.07 -2.36 0.08
N GLY A 103 5.94 -3.59 0.59
CA GLY A 103 6.95 -4.24 1.44
C GLY A 103 6.57 -4.40 2.91
N ASN A 104 5.51 -3.73 3.36
CA ASN A 104 4.99 -3.85 4.73
C ASN A 104 4.60 -5.32 5.04
N GLY A 105 5.36 -5.97 5.92
CA GLY A 105 5.17 -7.39 6.25
C GLY A 105 5.64 -8.38 5.17
N MET A 106 6.37 -7.94 4.15
CA MET A 106 7.02 -8.85 3.21
C MET A 106 8.35 -9.37 3.76
N MET A 107 8.80 -10.54 3.30
CA MET A 107 10.06 -11.15 3.73
C MET A 107 11.25 -10.56 2.97
N ARG A 108 12.44 -10.60 3.58
CA ARG A 108 13.71 -10.17 2.93
C ARG A 108 14.58 -11.32 2.44
N VAL A 109 14.31 -12.53 2.92
CA VAL A 109 15.12 -13.72 2.70
C VAL A 109 14.23 -14.92 2.38
N GLY A 110 14.82 -15.95 1.78
CA GLY A 110 14.10 -17.13 1.33
C GLY A 110 13.25 -16.85 0.09
N GLU A 111 12.37 -17.80 -0.24
CA GLU A 111 11.53 -17.74 -1.45
C GLU A 111 10.65 -16.48 -1.50
N GLU A 112 10.00 -16.13 -0.39
CA GLU A 112 9.21 -14.90 -0.30
C GLU A 112 10.08 -13.63 -0.37
N GLY A 113 11.33 -13.70 0.06
CA GLY A 113 12.30 -12.61 -0.12
C GLY A 113 12.67 -12.38 -1.58
N GLU A 114 12.92 -13.46 -2.32
CA GLU A 114 13.16 -13.39 -3.76
C GLU A 114 11.93 -12.88 -4.53
N TYR A 115 10.73 -13.30 -4.12
CA TYR A 115 9.49 -12.72 -4.64
C TYR A 115 9.42 -11.22 -4.38
N THR A 116 9.68 -10.78 -3.14
CA THR A 116 9.67 -9.37 -2.74
C THR A 116 10.61 -8.53 -3.61
N LYS A 117 11.86 -8.99 -3.77
CA LYS A 117 12.85 -8.35 -4.63
C LYS A 117 12.37 -8.27 -6.08
N LYS A 118 11.82 -9.38 -6.60
CA LYS A 118 11.32 -9.46 -7.98
C LYS A 118 10.18 -8.48 -8.22
N ILE A 119 9.14 -8.50 -7.38
CA ILE A 119 7.97 -7.65 -7.59
C ILE A 119 8.29 -6.16 -7.43
N VAL A 120 9.15 -5.81 -6.46
CA VAL A 120 9.64 -4.43 -6.32
C VAL A 120 10.36 -3.99 -7.59
N HIS A 121 11.31 -4.81 -8.07
CA HIS A 121 12.07 -4.51 -9.29
C HIS A 121 11.16 -4.38 -10.52
N ASP A 122 10.20 -5.30 -10.70
CA ASP A 122 9.28 -5.28 -11.83
C ASP A 122 8.41 -4.02 -11.81
N LEU A 123 7.89 -3.63 -10.64
CA LEU A 123 7.03 -2.44 -10.51
C LEU A 123 7.79 -1.13 -10.74
N ILE A 124 8.99 -0.96 -10.18
CA ILE A 124 9.77 0.26 -10.40
C ILE A 124 10.23 0.39 -11.86
N THR A 125 10.48 -0.74 -12.53
CA THR A 125 10.88 -0.76 -13.93
C THR A 125 9.69 -0.46 -14.85
N GLN A 126 8.52 -1.03 -14.53
CA GLN A 126 7.30 -0.87 -15.34
C GLN A 126 6.64 0.49 -15.14
N PHE A 127 6.74 1.07 -13.94
CA PHE A 127 6.07 2.33 -13.57
C PHE A 127 7.07 3.36 -12.99
N PRO A 128 8.09 3.79 -13.76
CA PRO A 128 9.17 4.64 -13.25
C PRO A 128 8.70 6.02 -12.75
N ASP A 129 7.57 6.52 -13.27
CA ASP A 129 6.99 7.82 -12.90
C ASP A 129 5.98 7.73 -11.73
N LYS A 130 5.75 6.54 -11.18
CA LYS A 130 4.78 6.33 -10.11
C LYS A 130 5.35 6.74 -8.76
N GLN A 131 4.49 7.21 -7.86
CA GLN A 131 4.87 7.47 -6.49
C GLN A 131 4.91 6.16 -5.70
N PHE A 132 6.08 5.85 -5.13
CA PHE A 132 6.29 4.67 -4.29
C PHE A 132 6.53 5.05 -2.83
N VAL A 133 6.02 4.21 -1.95
CA VAL A 133 6.44 4.12 -0.55
C VAL A 133 7.02 2.72 -0.36
N PHE A 134 8.34 2.62 -0.19
CA PHE A 134 9.02 1.38 0.14
C PHE A 134 9.09 1.21 1.65
N ASP A 135 8.58 0.10 2.15
CA ASP A 135 8.56 -0.21 3.58
C ASP A 135 9.10 -1.61 3.87
N ALA A 136 9.63 -1.80 5.08
CA ALA A 136 10.06 -3.09 5.65
C ALA A 136 10.77 -4.03 4.65
N GLY A 137 10.10 -5.07 4.15
CA GLY A 137 10.68 -6.10 3.31
C GLY A 137 11.19 -5.60 1.95
N ALA A 138 10.71 -4.45 1.48
CA ALA A 138 11.14 -3.83 0.23
C ALA A 138 12.46 -3.02 0.36
N LEU A 139 12.97 -2.80 1.58
CA LEU A 139 14.23 -2.12 1.91
C LEU A 139 15.30 -3.13 2.33
#